data_AF-A0A419IZL3-F1
#
_entry.id   AF-A0A419IZL3-F1
#
_cell.length_a   1.000
_cell.length_b   1.000
_cell.length_c   1.000
_cell.angle_alpha   90.00
_cell.angle_beta   90.00
_cell.angle_gamma   90.00
#
_symmetry.space_group_name_H-M   'P 1'
#
loop_
_entity.id
_entity.type
_entity.pdbx_description
1 polymer ?
#
loop_
_entity_poly.entity_id
_entity_poly.type
_entity_poly.pdbx_seq_one_letter_code
_entity_poly.pdbx_strand_id
1 'polypeptide(L)'
;MNTTINISIPKKMLDDAKKYATLRGYGSLSELIRDTLRGKLYMNLTENGFTPEEEDEILRIAASDDSQDEVWETEEDVDRFFDKVEKEVKKIKAKKTKND
;
A
#
# COMPACT_ATOMS: atom_id res chain seq x y z
N MET A 1 -4.93 -7.46 11.09
CA MET A 1 -6.21 -7.79 11.76
C MET A 1 -6.92 -6.48 12.05
N ASN A 2 -8.19 -6.33 11.69
CA ASN A 2 -8.94 -5.11 11.95
C ASN A 2 -10.00 -5.37 13.03
N THR A 3 -10.19 -4.39 13.91
CA THR A 3 -11.17 -4.44 15.00
C THR A 3 -12.16 -3.30 14.85
N THR A 4 -13.45 -3.61 14.90
CA THR A 4 -14.52 -2.61 14.83
C THR A 4 -14.76 -2.03 16.22
N ILE A 5 -14.82 -0.69 16.30
CA ILE A 5 -15.23 0.03 17.51
C ILE A 5 -16.53 0.77 17.24
N ASN A 6 -17.46 0.70 18.18
CA ASN A 6 -18.69 1.50 18.17
C ASN A 6 -18.51 2.65 19.15
N ILE A 7 -18.68 3.88 18.68
CA ILE A 7 -18.50 5.10 19.47
C ILE A 7 -19.71 6.01 19.30
N SER A 8 -20.16 6.60 20.39
CA SER A 8 -21.20 7.63 20.39
C SER A 8 -20.53 9.00 20.52
N ILE A 9 -20.85 9.91 19.62
CA ILE A 9 -20.34 11.29 19.64
C ILE A 9 -21.50 12.29 19.49
N PRO A 10 -21.36 13.52 20.00
CA PRO A 10 -22.36 14.57 19.80
C PRO A 10 -22.62 14.84 18.31
N LYS A 11 -23.88 15.07 17.93
CA LYS A 11 -24.27 15.31 16.53
C LYS A 11 -23.46 16.44 15.88
N LYS A 12 -23.29 17.55 16.60
CA LYS A 12 -22.47 18.68 16.12
C LYS A 12 -21.03 18.28 15.81
N MET A 13 -20.43 17.46 16.68
CA MET A 13 -19.06 16.97 16.48
C MET A 13 -18.98 16.04 15.27
N LEU A 14 -19.98 15.18 15.05
CA LEU A 14 -20.07 14.36 13.85
C LEU A 14 -20.13 15.22 12.58
N ASP A 15 -20.96 16.27 12.59
CA ASP A 15 -21.11 17.16 11.44
C ASP A 15 -19.82 17.94 11.14
N ASP A 16 -19.14 18.42 12.19
CA ASP A 16 -17.86 19.12 12.06
C ASP A 16 -16.75 18.16 11.57
N ALA A 17 -16.72 16.92 12.08
CA ALA A 17 -15.76 15.91 11.65
C ALA A 17 -15.96 15.49 10.19
N LYS A 18 -17.21 15.40 9.72
CA LYS A 18 -17.51 15.14 8.30
C LYS A 18 -16.99 16.27 7.40
N LYS A 19 -17.22 17.52 7.77
CA LYS A 19 -16.70 18.68 7.02
C LYS A 19 -15.17 18.66 6.97
N TYR A 20 -14.53 18.38 8.11
CA TYR A 20 -13.08 18.28 8.20
C TYR A 20 -12.54 17.14 7.32
N ALA A 21 -13.18 15.96 7.36
CA ALA A 21 -12.81 14.81 6.54
C ALA A 21 -12.83 15.18 5.05
N THR A 22 -13.89 15.85 4.57
CA THR A 22 -13.99 16.31 3.18
C THR A 22 -12.93 17.36 2.84
N LEU A 23 -12.72 18.36 3.70
CA LEU A 23 -11.76 19.44 3.46
C LEU A 23 -10.32 18.92 3.32
N ARG A 24 -9.98 17.85 4.04
CA ARG A 24 -8.65 17.24 4.06
C ARG A 24 -8.52 16.01 3.17
N GLY A 25 -9.56 15.67 2.40
CA GLY A 25 -9.52 14.61 1.41
C GLY A 25 -9.56 13.18 1.96
N TYR A 26 -10.03 12.96 3.20
CA TYR A 26 -10.19 11.61 3.74
C TYR A 26 -11.36 10.88 3.05
N GLY A 27 -11.17 9.60 2.71
CA GLY A 27 -12.19 8.77 2.08
C GLY A 27 -13.30 8.32 3.04
N SER A 28 -13.03 8.32 4.36
CA SER A 28 -14.05 8.02 5.38
C SER A 28 -13.77 8.67 6.73
N LEU A 29 -14.81 8.81 7.56
CA LEU A 29 -14.65 9.25 8.94
C LEU A 29 -13.76 8.30 9.77
N SER A 30 -13.82 7.00 9.50
CA SER A 30 -12.97 5.99 10.14
C SER A 30 -11.49 6.17 9.80
N GLU A 31 -11.18 6.71 8.62
CA GLU A 31 -9.82 7.04 8.22
C GLU A 31 -9.30 8.25 9.01
N LEU A 32 -10.07 9.34 9.06
CA LEU A 32 -9.76 10.50 9.89
C LEU A 32 -9.51 10.12 11.36
N ILE A 33 -10.38 9.27 11.93
CA ILE A 33 -10.25 8.83 13.33
C ILE A 33 -8.98 8.00 13.53
N ARG A 34 -8.68 7.07 12.62
CA ARG A 34 -7.45 6.26 12.69
C ARG A 34 -6.21 7.13 12.59
N ASP A 35 -6.20 8.09 11.69
CA ASP A 35 -5.09 9.02 11.50
C ASP A 35 -4.86 9.90 12.74
N THR A 36 -5.94 10.47 13.27
CA THR A 36 -5.89 11.26 14.50
C THR A 36 -5.38 10.44 15.68
N LEU A 37 -5.90 9.21 15.88
CA LEU A 37 -5.46 8.32 16.95
C LEU A 37 -4.00 7.93 16.77
N ARG A 38 -3.57 7.66 15.53
CA ARG A 38 -2.20 7.31 15.21
C ARG A 38 -1.23 8.43 15.65
N GLY A 39 -1.51 9.68 15.28
CA GLY A 39 -0.68 10.83 15.68
C GLY A 39 -0.68 11.10 17.19
N LYS A 40 -1.68 10.64 17.95
CA LYS A 40 -1.72 10.77 19.41
C LYS A 40 -1.03 9.61 20.14
N LEU A 41 -1.11 8.40 19.61
CA LEU A 41 -0.60 7.19 20.26
C LEU A 41 0.84 6.88 19.87
N TYR A 42 1.26 7.28 18.68
CA TYR A 42 2.56 6.95 18.13
C TYR A 42 3.25 8.24 17.67
N MET A 43 3.90 8.93 18.61
CA MET A 43 4.59 10.21 18.36
C MET A 43 5.81 10.10 17.43
N ASN A 44 6.25 8.89 17.13
CA ASN A 44 7.41 8.62 16.28
C ASN A 44 6.99 8.25 14.84
N LEU A 45 5.77 8.59 14.42
CA LEU A 45 5.34 8.38 13.05
C LEU A 45 5.46 9.67 12.25
N THR A 46 5.78 9.53 10.98
CA THR A 46 5.89 10.61 10.01
C THR A 46 4.52 11.21 9.70
N GLU A 47 4.47 12.32 8.95
CA GLU A 47 3.21 13.00 8.59
C GLU A 47 2.23 12.06 7.87
N ASN A 48 2.74 11.06 7.15
CA ASN A 48 1.96 10.05 6.44
C ASN A 48 1.56 8.85 7.32
N GLY A 49 1.96 8.84 8.59
CA GLY A 49 1.65 7.76 9.53
C GLY A 49 2.52 6.51 9.37
N PHE A 50 3.65 6.61 8.69
CA PHE A 50 4.69 5.59 8.62
C PHE A 50 5.70 5.78 9.74
N THR A 51 6.48 4.76 10.08
CA THR A 51 7.74 4.99 10.79
C THR A 51 8.73 5.72 9.86
N PRO A 52 9.68 6.51 10.40
CA PRO A 52 10.71 7.15 9.58
C PRO A 52 11.43 6.15 8.67
N GLU A 53 11.70 4.95 9.19
CA GLU A 53 12.35 3.89 8.44
C GLU A 53 11.50 3.37 7.27
N GLU A 54 10.19 3.24 7.46
CA GLU A 54 9.25 2.85 6.40
C GLU A 54 9.09 3.94 5.35
N GLU A 55 8.97 5.20 5.76
CA GLU A 55 8.85 6.33 4.84
C GLU A 55 10.12 6.50 3.99
N ASP A 56 11.30 6.38 4.61
CA ASP A 56 12.57 6.44 3.89
C ASP A 56 12.73 5.29 2.88
N GLU A 57 12.23 4.09 3.19
CA GLU A 57 12.22 2.98 2.24
C GLU A 57 11.28 3.24 1.07
N ILE A 58 10.07 3.72 1.35
CA ILE A 58 9.07 4.05 0.32
C ILE A 58 9.58 5.16 -0.59
N LEU A 59 10.14 6.24 -0.02
CA LEU A 59 10.72 7.34 -0.78
C LEU A 59 11.93 6.88 -1.59
N ARG A 60 12.74 5.96 -1.08
CA ARG A 60 13.87 5.39 -1.83
C ARG A 60 13.40 4.54 -3.01
N ILE A 61 12.35 3.74 -2.84
CA ILE A 61 11.75 2.96 -3.93
C ILE A 61 11.10 3.89 -4.96
N ALA A 62 10.33 4.88 -4.52
CA ALA A 62 9.70 5.85 -5.42
C ALA A 62 10.71 6.76 -6.14
N ALA A 63 11.86 7.01 -5.53
CA ALA A 63 12.97 7.75 -6.14
C ALA A 63 13.91 6.84 -6.96
N SER A 64 13.78 5.52 -6.85
CA SER A 64 14.49 4.62 -7.73
C SER A 64 13.87 4.74 -9.12
N ASP A 65 14.73 4.97 -10.09
CA ASP A 65 14.37 5.29 -11.47
C ASP A 65 13.55 4.14 -12.07
N ASP A 66 12.36 4.44 -12.61
CA ASP A 66 11.52 3.51 -13.39
C ASP A 66 12.24 2.97 -14.64
N SER A 67 13.50 3.36 -14.88
CA SER A 67 14.37 2.86 -15.95
C SER A 67 14.70 1.36 -15.86
N GLN A 68 14.23 0.67 -14.81
CA GLN A 68 14.22 -0.80 -14.72
C GLN A 68 12.82 -1.43 -14.91
N ASP A 69 11.77 -0.63 -15.03
CA ASP A 69 10.44 -1.14 -15.33
C ASP A 69 10.35 -1.51 -16.81
N GLU A 70 10.03 -2.78 -17.05
CA GLU A 70 9.81 -3.31 -18.40
C GLU A 70 8.49 -2.70 -18.90
N VAL A 71 8.56 -1.62 -19.69
CA VAL A 71 7.37 -1.01 -20.28
C VAL A 71 6.81 -1.95 -21.35
N TRP A 72 5.62 -2.49 -21.11
CA TRP A 72 4.92 -3.37 -22.05
C TRP A 72 3.96 -2.54 -22.89
N GLU A 73 4.36 -2.20 -24.11
CA GLU A 73 3.57 -1.34 -25.00
C GLU A 73 2.62 -2.15 -25.89
N THR A 74 2.93 -3.43 -26.11
CA THR A 74 2.21 -4.30 -27.03
C THR A 74 1.72 -5.59 -26.37
N GLU A 75 0.67 -6.20 -26.93
CA GLU A 75 0.23 -7.54 -26.50
C GLU A 75 1.35 -8.59 -26.62
N GLU A 76 2.26 -8.40 -27.58
CA GLU A 76 3.41 -9.27 -27.83
C GLU A 76 4.46 -9.22 -26.69
N ASP A 77 4.57 -8.10 -25.98
CA ASP A 77 5.45 -7.96 -24.81
C ASP A 77 4.91 -8.76 -23.62
N VAL A 78 3.58 -8.73 -23.45
CA VAL A 78 2.85 -9.50 -22.44
C VAL A 78 3.02 -11.00 -22.70
N ASP A 79 2.82 -11.44 -23.95
CA ASP A 79 3.00 -12.84 -24.34
C ASP A 79 4.44 -13.33 -24.11
N ARG A 80 5.43 -12.50 -24.45
CA ARG A 80 6.85 -12.81 -24.24
C ARG A 80 7.19 -12.96 -22.76
N PHE A 81 6.59 -12.16 -21.90
CA PHE A 81 6.74 -12.31 -20.45
C PHE A 81 6.19 -13.65 -19.97
N PHE A 82 4.97 -14.02 -20.36
CA PHE A 82 4.36 -15.29 -19.94
C PHE A 82 5.12 -16.50 -20.48
N ASP A 83 5.65 -16.44 -21.70
CA ASP A 83 6.55 -17.45 -22.26
C ASP A 83 7.82 -17.66 -21.42
N LYS A 84 8.42 -16.56 -20.95
CA LYS A 84 9.62 -16.58 -20.10
C LYS A 84 9.30 -17.22 -18.74
N VAL A 85 8.19 -16.83 -18.13
CA VAL A 85 7.71 -17.40 -16.86
C VAL A 85 7.44 -18.90 -17.01
N GLU A 86 6.76 -19.33 -18.07
CA GLU A 86 6.44 -20.74 -18.29
C GLU A 86 7.70 -21.59 -18.46
N LYS A 87 8.71 -21.07 -19.18
CA LYS A 87 10.02 -21.72 -19.34
C LYS A 87 10.76 -21.88 -18.01
N GLU A 88 10.75 -20.85 -17.16
CA GLU A 88 11.38 -20.93 -15.83
C GLU A 88 10.66 -21.92 -14.91
N VAL A 89 9.32 -21.92 -14.91
CA VAL A 89 8.52 -22.91 -14.16
C VAL A 89 8.83 -24.34 -14.62
N LYS A 90 8.96 -24.57 -15.94
CA LYS A 90 9.35 -25.87 -16.51
C LYS A 90 10.76 -26.29 -16.05
N LYS A 91 11.74 -25.38 -16.03
CA LYS A 91 13.10 -25.65 -15.52
C LYS A 91 13.10 -26.00 -14.04
N ILE A 92 12.34 -25.29 -13.21
CA ILE A 92 12.24 -25.55 -11.76
C ILE A 92 11.63 -26.93 -11.51
N LYS A 93 10.55 -27.27 -12.23
CA LYS A 93 9.94 -28.61 -12.16
C LYS A 93 10.94 -29.70 -12.56
N ALA A 94 11.63 -29.53 -13.69
CA ALA A 94 12.63 -30.50 -14.16
C ALA A 94 13.84 -30.66 -13.20
N LYS A 95 14.25 -29.60 -12.49
CA LYS A 95 15.28 -29.69 -11.45
C LYS A 95 14.79 -30.46 -10.22
N LYS A 96 13.52 -30.30 -9.82
CA LYS A 96 12.93 -31.09 -8.72
C LYS A 96 12.89 -32.59 -9.06
N THR A 97 12.49 -32.95 -10.28
CA THR A 97 12.39 -34.36 -10.70
C THR A 97 13.74 -35.06 -10.89
N LYS A 98 14.85 -34.33 -10.90
CA LYS A 98 16.22 -34.90 -10.98
C LYS A 98 16.90 -35.07 -9.62
N ASN A 99 16.32 -34.50 -8.56
CA ASN A 99 16.85 -34.54 -7.20
C ASN A 99 16.03 -35.47 -6.27
N ASP A 100 15.03 -36.17 -6.80
CA ASP A 100 14.32 -37.31 -6.20
C ASP A 100 14.81 -38.61 -6.89
#